data_AF-A0A7Y0SIU9-F1
#
_entry.id   AF-A0A7Y0SIU9-F1
#
_cell.length_a   1.000
_cell.length_b   1.000
_cell.length_c   1.000
_cell.angle_alpha   90.00
_cell.angle_beta   90.00
_cell.angle_gamma   90.00
#
_symmetry.space_group_name_H-M   'P 1'
#
loop_
_entity.id
_entity.type
_entity.pdbx_description
1 polymer ?
#
loop_
_entity_poly.entity_id
_entity_poly.type
_entity_poly.pdbx_seq_one_letter_code
_entity_poly.pdbx_strand_id
1 'polypeptide(L)' 'MDLKTLPALTVLSDNVTIVEVDQIKIIRVIHDKATAGISLHGGHVVSFTPEGQEDLIWMSEKAVFDGKAALRGGIP' A
#
# COMPACT_ATOMS: atom_id res chain seq x y z
N MET A 1 -0.89 -8.67 1.34
CA MET A 1 0.32 -7.95 0.87
C MET A 1 1.11 -7.54 2.09
N ASP A 2 2.41 -7.85 2.15
CA ASP A 2 3.26 -7.38 3.24
C ASP A 2 4.09 -6.18 2.76
N LEU A 3 3.64 -4.97 3.10
CA LEU A 3 4.29 -3.74 2.68
C LEU A 3 5.71 -3.59 3.25
N LYS A 4 5.99 -4.18 4.42
CA LYS A 4 7.26 -3.95 5.14
C LYS A 4 8.44 -4.65 4.48
N THR A 5 8.19 -5.73 3.75
CA THR A 5 9.24 -6.56 3.13
C THR A 5 9.56 -6.17 1.69
N LEU A 6 8.75 -5.33 1.05
CA LEU A 6 8.98 -4.92 -0.34
C LEU A 6 10.24 -4.05 -0.49
N PRO A 7 11.03 -4.24 -1.56
CA PRO A 7 12.18 -3.38 -1.84
C PRO A 7 11.71 -1.97 -2.24
N ALA A 8 12.38 -0.94 -1.71
CA ALA A 8 12.11 0.43 -2.10
C ALA A 8 12.66 0.69 -3.52
N LEU A 9 11.82 1.23 -4.39
CA LEU A 9 12.21 1.74 -5.71
C LEU A 9 12.70 3.20 -5.62
N THR A 10 12.11 3.99 -4.73
CA THR A 10 12.45 5.40 -4.53
C THR A 10 12.19 5.78 -3.08
N VAL A 11 13.08 6.59 -2.51
CA VAL A 11 12.92 7.18 -1.18
C VAL A 11 12.42 8.60 -1.34
N LEU A 12 11.28 8.93 -0.73
CA LEU A 12 10.69 10.27 -0.77
C LEU A 12 10.98 11.03 0.53
N SER A 13 11.01 10.33 1.66
CA SER A 13 11.41 10.83 2.97
C SER A 13 11.82 9.67 3.88
N ASP A 14 12.21 9.96 5.12
CA ASP A 14 12.57 8.96 6.13
C ASP A 14 11.48 7.90 6.36
N ASN A 15 10.20 8.28 6.17
CA ASN A 15 9.05 7.42 6.46
C ASN A 15 8.22 7.08 5.22
N VAL A 16 8.57 7.62 4.04
CA VAL A 16 7.78 7.46 2.81
C VAL A 16 8.67 6.97 1.68
N THR A 17 8.30 5.84 1.10
CA THR A 17 8.98 5.21 -0.03
C THR A 17 7.97 4.85 -1.12
N ILE A 18 8.44 4.73 -2.36
CA ILE A 18 7.69 4.06 -3.42
C ILE A 18 8.18 2.62 -3.51
N VAL A 19 7.25 1.68 -3.44
CA VAL A 19 7.46 0.26 -3.70
C VAL A 19 6.60 -0.16 -4.87
N GLU A 20 6.78 -1.39 -5.34
CA GLU A 20 5.96 -1.95 -6.42
C GLU A 20 5.40 -3.31 -6.03
N VAL A 21 4.14 -3.51 -6.42
CA VAL A 21 3.43 -4.77 -6.30
C VAL A 21 2.87 -5.08 -7.67
N ASP A 22 3.33 -6.18 -8.24
CA ASP A 22 3.08 -6.55 -9.63
C ASP A 22 3.39 -5.40 -10.59
N GLN A 23 2.37 -4.71 -11.12
CA GLN A 23 2.54 -3.59 -12.05
C GLN A 23 2.11 -2.24 -11.45
N ILE A 24 1.78 -2.21 -10.16
CA ILE A 24 1.29 -1.02 -9.46
C ILE A 24 2.34 -0.50 -8.50
N LYS A 25 2.70 0.77 -8.68
CA LYS A 25 3.48 1.54 -7.72
C LYS A 25 2.61 1.94 -6.53
N ILE A 26 3.15 1.74 -5.34
CA ILE A 26 2.49 2.04 -4.07
C ILE A 26 3.36 3.00 -3.27
N ILE A 27 2.74 4.08 -2.78
CA ILE A 27 3.32 4.89 -1.72
C ILE A 27 3.21 4.07 -0.43
N ARG A 28 4.36 3.65 0.09
CA ARG A 28 4.49 2.97 1.37
C ARG A 28 4.88 3.97 2.44
N VAL A 29 4.03 4.07 3.45
CA VAL A 29 4.31 4.81 4.69
C VAL A 29 4.68 3.80 5.78
N ILE A 30 5.86 3.94 6.36
CA ILE A 30 6.27 3.27 7.60
C ILE A 30 6.65 4.37 8.57
N HIS A 31 5.86 4.55 9.62
CA HIS A 31 6.05 5.58 10.64
C HIS A 31 5.70 4.98 12.00
N ASP A 32 6.26 5.51 13.09
CA ASP A 32 6.05 5.00 14.45
C ASP A 32 4.56 4.81 14.79
N LYS A 33 3.73 5.76 14.34
CA LYS A 33 2.27 5.76 14.59
C LYS A 33 1.43 4.86 13.66
N ALA A 34 1.93 4.50 12.48
CA ALA A 34 1.16 3.73 11.50
C ALA A 34 2.00 3.21 10.32
N THR A 35 1.53 2.11 9.72
CA THR A 35 1.93 1.66 8.37
C THR A 35 0.76 1.86 7.41
N ALA A 36 1.02 2.30 6.18
CA ALA A 36 -0.01 2.46 5.16
C ALA A 36 0.51 2.18 3.74
N GLY A 37 -0.41 1.79 2.86
CA GLY A 37 -0.17 1.63 1.43
C GLY A 37 -1.20 2.41 0.61
N ILE A 38 -0.73 3.25 -0.31
CA ILE A 38 -1.58 4.01 -1.23
C ILE A 38 -1.14 3.70 -2.66
N SER A 39 -2.02 3.08 -3.44
CA SER A 39 -1.79 2.81 -4.86
C SER A 39 -1.77 4.10 -5.66
N LEU A 40 -0.74 4.29 -6.50
CA LEU A 40 -0.72 5.40 -7.47
C LEU A 40 -1.77 5.21 -8.57
N HIS A 41 -2.27 3.99 -8.77
CA HIS A 41 -3.47 3.76 -9.56
C HIS A 41 -4.69 4.13 -8.70
N GLY A 42 -5.38 5.22 -9.08
CA GLY A 42 -6.60 5.70 -8.42
C GLY A 42 -6.40 6.49 -7.13
N GLY A 43 -5.16 6.64 -6.61
CA GLY A 43 -4.96 7.22 -5.27
C GLY A 43 -5.58 6.35 -4.16
N HIS A 44 -5.69 5.06 -4.43
CA HIS A 44 -6.52 4.11 -3.70
C HIS A 44 -5.79 3.63 -2.43
N VAL A 45 -6.38 3.83 -1.25
CA VAL A 45 -5.80 3.35 0.01
C VAL A 45 -6.02 1.85 0.14
N VAL A 46 -4.95 1.05 0.15
CA VAL A 46 -5.02 -0.41 0.13
C VAL A 46 -4.65 -1.06 1.46
N SER A 47 -4.11 -0.31 2.41
CA SER A 47 -3.77 -0.79 3.76
C SER A 47 -3.61 0.41 4.70
N PHE A 48 -4.09 0.28 5.92
CA PHE A 48 -3.83 1.22 7.01
C PHE A 48 -3.85 0.50 8.35
N THR A 49 -2.66 0.37 8.94
CA THR A 49 -2.43 -0.28 10.23
C THR A 49 -1.89 0.75 11.21
N PRO A 50 -2.73 1.32 12.10
CA PRO A 50 -2.26 2.10 13.23
C PRO A 50 -1.32 1.28 14.13
N GLU A 51 -0.45 1.96 14.87
CA GLU A 51 0.40 1.32 15.87
C GLU A 51 -0.44 0.52 16.88
N GLY A 52 -0.07 -0.75 17.10
CA GLY A 52 -0.72 -1.63 18.06
C GLY A 52 -2.11 -2.16 17.64
N GLN A 53 -2.52 -1.94 16.39
CA GLN A 53 -3.79 -2.41 15.85
C GLN A 53 -3.59 -3.35 14.67
N GLU A 54 -4.64 -4.08 14.30
CA GLU A 54 -4.68 -4.83 13.04
C GLU A 54 -4.84 -3.89 11.83
N ASP A 55 -4.63 -4.41 10.63
CA ASP A 55 -4.93 -3.64 9.42
C ASP A 55 -6.43 -3.37 9.35
N LEU A 56 -6.80 -2.09 9.33
CA LEU A 56 -8.20 -1.67 9.35
C LEU A 56 -8.85 -1.77 7.97
N ILE A 57 -8.04 -1.93 6.92
CA ILE A 57 -8.50 -1.91 5.54
C ILE A 57 -8.49 -3.32 4.98
N TRP A 58 -9.68 -3.83 4.65
CA TRP A 58 -9.81 -5.10 3.96
C TRP A 58 -9.39 -4.96 2.50
N MET A 59 -8.58 -5.91 2.02
CA MET A 59 -8.27 -6.10 0.60
C MET A 59 -8.64 -7.52 0.18
N SER A 60 -9.14 -7.68 -1.04
CA SER A 60 -9.33 -9.02 -1.59
C SER A 60 -7.99 -9.68 -1.85
N GLU A 61 -7.82 -10.93 -1.39
CA GLU A 61 -6.65 -11.76 -1.75
C GLU A 61 -6.54 -12.03 -3.25
N LYS A 62 -7.64 -11.86 -3.99
CA LYS A 62 -7.72 -12.02 -5.46
C LYS A 62 -7.73 -10.68 -6.19
N ALA A 63 -7.41 -9.57 -5.52
CA ALA A 63 -7.29 -8.28 -6.18
C ALA A 63 -6.22 -8.35 -7.28
N VAL A 64 -6.53 -7.75 -8.44
CA VAL A 64 -5.64 -7.77 -9.61
C VAL A 64 -4.87 -6.45 -9.65
N PHE A 65 -3.54 -6.52 -9.52
CA PHE A 65 -2.65 -5.36 -9.52
C PHE A 65 -2.00 -5.14 -10.90
N ASP A 66 -2.81 -4.95 -11.95
CA ASP A 66 -2.35 -4.78 -13.34
C ASP A 66 -2.26 -3.32 -13.82
N GLY A 67 -2.60 -2.37 -12.94
CA GLY A 67 -2.62 -0.93 -13.24
C GLY A 67 -3.73 -0.48 -14.18
N LYS A 68 -4.68 -1.36 -14.51
CA LYS A 68 -5.80 -1.09 -15.44
C LYS A 68 -7.15 -1.36 -14.79
N ALA A 69 -7.30 -2.51 -14.14
CA ALA A 69 -8.52 -2.89 -13.45
C ALA A 69 -8.62 -2.17 -12.09
N ALA A 70 -9.85 -1.83 -11.71
CA ALA A 70 -10.12 -1.31 -10.37
C ALA A 70 -9.77 -2.35 -9.30
N LEU A 71 -9.04 -1.92 -8.27
CA LEU A 71 -8.69 -2.75 -7.11
C LEU A 71 -9.95 -3.10 -6.30
N ARG A 72 -10.00 -4.33 -5.79
CA ARG A 72 -11.12 -4.83 -4.97
C ARG A 72 -10.75 -4.83 -3.49
N GLY A 73 -11.50 -4.05 -2.73
CA GLY A 73 -11.22 -3.74 -1.32
C GLY A 73 -10.75 -2.30 -1.20
N GLY A 74 -10.08 -1.97 -0.10
CA GLY A 74 -9.47 -0.66 0.06
C GLY A 74 -10.48 0.49 0.18
N ILE A 75 -10.03 1.67 -0.20
CA ILE A 75 -10.83 2.88 -0.36
C ILE A 75 -10.65 3.35 -1.82
N PRO A 76 -11.58 2.96 -2.72
CA PRO A 76 -11.53 3.30 -4.15
C PRO A 76 -11.70 4.80 -4.45
#